data_AF-A0A2E6W5C8-F1
#
_entry.id   AF-A0A2E6W5C8-F1
#
_cell.length_a   1.000
_cell.length_b   1.000
_cell.length_c   1.000
_cell.angle_alpha   90.00
_cell.angle_beta   90.00
_cell.angle_gamma   90.00
#
_symmetry.space_group_name_H-M   'P 1'
#
loop_
_entity.id
_entity.type
_entity.pdbx_description
1 polymer ?
#
loop_
_entity_poly.entity_id
_entity_poly.type
_entity_poly.pdbx_seq_one_letter_code
_entity_poly.pdbx_strand_id
1 'polypeptide(L)'
;MAFYSYDKYSMTVITGYLYAQRHTAVVTDTGVNNIMSMFYTPNIKVYRGIDNFIRIEFKNRDQKRVSMTDHTANIVILDKENNVAFLERSLTPIDPRRGIFEALISEADLLNLDSKFFSYGLKVTNGEDRTTPAYADDNYSANGVLEIDEGVYPTFVDSTSETFTSGDTGSNISIKPYINRNTAQHTAQIYFSSAFTGTLTIQGSINPSNSIQNADFTDITSKTYTAQEDNDFINFTGVFSAVRFVRATTTGTLSEVLYRP
;
A
#
# COMPACT_ATOMS: atom_id res chain seq x y z
N MET A 1 -13.66 40.04 -45.92
CA MET A 1 -14.62 39.25 -45.12
C MET A 1 -13.78 38.19 -44.41
N ALA A 2 -13.52 38.36 -43.12
CA ALA A 2 -12.61 37.51 -42.36
C ALA A 2 -13.37 36.28 -41.83
N PHE A 3 -12.91 35.08 -42.16
CA PHE A 3 -13.41 33.83 -41.58
C PHE A 3 -12.59 33.53 -40.32
N TYR A 4 -13.23 33.63 -39.15
CA TYR A 4 -12.68 33.11 -37.90
C TYR A 4 -12.81 31.58 -37.92
N SER A 5 -11.67 30.88 -37.96
CA SER A 5 -11.60 29.44 -37.67
C SER A 5 -11.78 29.25 -36.16
N TYR A 6 -12.84 28.54 -35.77
CA TYR A 6 -13.01 28.11 -34.38
C TYR A 6 -12.13 26.86 -34.19
N ASP A 7 -11.01 27.01 -33.48
CA ASP A 7 -10.22 25.86 -33.05
C ASP A 7 -11.10 24.97 -32.16
N LYS A 8 -11.40 23.77 -32.67
CA LYS A 8 -12.00 22.70 -31.86
C LYS A 8 -10.99 22.32 -30.80
N TYR A 9 -11.21 22.74 -29.57
CA TYR A 9 -10.59 22.13 -28.40
C TYR A 9 -10.92 20.63 -28.42
N SER A 10 -9.99 19.81 -28.90
CA SER A 10 -10.03 18.37 -28.76
C SER A 10 -9.84 18.05 -27.28
N MET A 11 -10.96 17.91 -26.57
CA MET A 11 -10.96 17.39 -25.21
C MET A 11 -10.51 15.92 -25.31
N THR A 12 -9.30 15.63 -24.82
CA THR A 12 -8.82 14.26 -24.68
C THR A 12 -9.72 13.57 -23.64
N VAL A 13 -10.70 12.81 -24.13
CA VAL A 13 -11.52 11.95 -23.27
C VAL A 13 -10.67 10.74 -22.94
N ILE A 14 -10.19 10.65 -21.70
CA ILE A 14 -9.70 9.39 -21.15
C ILE A 14 -10.93 8.54 -20.85
N THR A 15 -11.15 7.49 -21.64
CA THR A 15 -12.12 6.45 -21.30
C THR A 15 -11.52 5.58 -20.20
N GLY A 16 -11.89 5.81 -18.95
CA GLY A 16 -11.58 4.90 -17.84
C GLY A 16 -12.53 3.70 -17.90
N TYR A 17 -12.01 2.52 -18.23
CA TYR A 17 -12.79 1.29 -18.12
C TYR A 17 -12.89 0.90 -16.63
N LEU A 18 -14.10 0.96 -16.04
CA LEU A 18 -14.41 0.26 -14.79
C LEU A 18 -14.47 -1.24 -15.06
N TYR A 19 -13.31 -1.89 -15.19
CA TYR A 19 -13.25 -3.34 -15.38
C TYR A 19 -12.80 -4.00 -14.08
N ALA A 20 -13.73 -4.65 -13.38
CA ALA A 20 -13.36 -5.68 -12.41
C ALA A 20 -12.61 -6.78 -13.17
N GLN A 21 -11.37 -7.07 -12.77
CA GLN A 21 -10.54 -8.08 -13.44
C GLN A 21 -11.24 -9.44 -13.38
N ARG A 22 -11.33 -10.13 -14.51
CA ARG A 22 -11.97 -11.46 -14.63
C ARG A 22 -10.90 -12.51 -14.85
N HIS A 23 -10.77 -13.42 -13.90
CA HIS A 23 -9.86 -14.57 -13.98
C HIS A 23 -10.68 -15.86 -14.05
N THR A 24 -10.17 -16.87 -14.76
CA THR A 24 -10.81 -18.17 -14.87
C THR A 24 -10.07 -19.16 -13.98
N ALA A 25 -10.82 -19.91 -13.17
CA ALA A 25 -10.31 -21.06 -12.42
C ALA A 25 -11.06 -22.31 -12.86
N VAL A 26 -10.38 -23.46 -12.89
CA VAL A 26 -10.99 -24.71 -13.33
C VAL A 26 -11.04 -25.72 -12.20
N VAL A 27 -12.21 -26.35 -12.02
CA VAL A 27 -12.45 -27.39 -11.03
C VAL A 27 -12.44 -28.76 -11.72
N THR A 28 -11.80 -29.75 -11.11
CA THR A 28 -11.74 -31.12 -11.63
C THR A 28 -12.95 -31.95 -11.21
N ASP A 29 -13.49 -32.73 -12.16
CA ASP A 29 -14.57 -33.68 -11.93
C ASP A 29 -13.99 -35.08 -11.60
N THR A 30 -14.50 -35.74 -10.57
CA THR A 30 -13.99 -37.04 -10.10
C THR A 30 -14.37 -38.17 -11.06
N GLY A 31 -13.42 -38.68 -11.85
CA GLY A 31 -13.59 -39.97 -12.54
C GLY A 31 -12.89 -40.19 -13.88
N VAL A 32 -12.15 -39.24 -14.45
CA VAL A 32 -11.53 -39.40 -15.78
C VAL A 32 -10.13 -38.78 -15.82
N ASN A 33 -9.20 -39.38 -16.58
CA ASN A 33 -7.83 -38.92 -16.76
C ASN A 33 -7.74 -37.41 -17.08
N ASN A 34 -6.96 -36.68 -16.29
CA ASN A 34 -6.85 -35.22 -16.29
C ASN A 34 -5.98 -34.71 -17.44
N ILE A 35 -6.58 -34.47 -18.62
CA ILE A 35 -5.95 -33.64 -19.66
C ILE A 35 -6.67 -32.29 -19.70
N MET A 36 -6.06 -31.26 -19.11
CA MET A 36 -6.58 -29.90 -19.02
C MET A 36 -5.76 -28.98 -19.93
N SER A 37 -6.44 -28.26 -20.81
CA SER A 37 -5.84 -27.26 -21.72
C SER A 37 -6.41 -25.88 -21.36
N MET A 38 -5.76 -25.18 -20.43
CA MET A 38 -6.02 -23.76 -20.20
C MET A 38 -5.06 -22.97 -21.10
N PHE A 39 -5.60 -22.07 -21.92
CA PHE A 39 -4.78 -21.14 -22.70
C PHE A 39 -4.61 -19.86 -21.88
N TYR A 40 -3.40 -19.65 -21.36
CA TYR A 40 -2.91 -18.39 -20.78
C TYR A 40 -3.81 -17.74 -19.71
N THR A 41 -3.48 -17.91 -18.44
CA THR A 41 -4.10 -17.15 -17.34
C THR A 41 -3.31 -15.86 -17.10
N PRO A 42 -3.88 -14.66 -17.33
CA PRO A 42 -3.20 -13.42 -17.00
C PRO A 42 -3.02 -13.29 -15.47
N ASN A 43 -1.90 -12.70 -15.04
CA ASN A 43 -1.66 -12.37 -13.64
C ASN A 43 -2.76 -11.43 -13.11
N ILE A 44 -3.20 -11.65 -11.88
CA ILE A 44 -4.06 -10.68 -11.17
C ILE A 44 -3.19 -9.47 -10.84
N LYS A 45 -3.63 -8.25 -11.18
CA LYS A 45 -2.95 -7.02 -10.76
C LYS A 45 -3.81 -6.30 -9.73
N VAL A 46 -3.24 -6.06 -8.56
CA VAL A 46 -3.88 -5.40 -7.42
C VAL A 46 -3.14 -4.09 -7.16
N TYR A 47 -3.86 -2.99 -7.00
CA TYR A 47 -3.26 -1.68 -6.77
C TYR A 47 -3.40 -1.24 -5.32
N ARG A 48 -2.32 -0.75 -4.72
CA ARG A 48 -2.36 -0.20 -3.35
C ARG A 48 -3.17 1.11 -3.32
N GLY A 49 -3.77 1.40 -2.15
CA GLY A 49 -4.50 2.65 -1.90
C GLY A 49 -5.96 2.65 -2.37
N ILE A 50 -6.46 1.51 -2.87
CA ILE A 50 -7.87 1.31 -3.23
C ILE A 50 -8.32 -0.12 -2.93
N ASP A 51 -9.63 -0.29 -2.80
CA ASP A 51 -10.26 -1.61 -2.79
C ASP A 51 -10.23 -2.25 -4.19
N ASN A 52 -9.76 -3.49 -4.26
CA ASN A 52 -9.63 -4.24 -5.50
C ASN A 52 -10.65 -5.38 -5.54
N PHE A 53 -11.53 -5.34 -6.54
CA PHE A 53 -12.55 -6.36 -6.77
C PHE A 53 -12.11 -7.30 -7.90
N ILE A 54 -11.84 -8.56 -7.55
CA ILE A 54 -11.35 -9.59 -8.48
C ILE A 54 -12.46 -10.61 -8.70
N ARG A 55 -12.94 -10.74 -9.93
CA ARG A 55 -13.94 -11.74 -10.30
C ARG A 55 -13.28 -13.03 -10.76
N ILE A 56 -13.72 -14.12 -10.18
CA ILE A 56 -13.26 -15.47 -10.49
C ILE A 56 -14.42 -16.24 -11.13
N GLU A 57 -14.19 -16.76 -12.33
CA GLU A 57 -15.11 -17.62 -13.06
C GLU A 57 -14.66 -19.07 -12.92
N PHE A 58 -15.48 -19.88 -12.25
CA PHE A 58 -15.30 -21.32 -12.20
C PHE A 58 -15.84 -21.96 -13.48
N LYS A 59 -14.97 -22.70 -14.16
CA LYS A 59 -15.30 -23.47 -15.36
C LYS A 59 -14.94 -24.94 -15.14
N ASN A 60 -15.51 -25.80 -15.96
CA ASN A 60 -15.11 -27.21 -16.06
C ASN A 60 -13.96 -27.38 -17.05
N ARG A 61 -13.49 -28.62 -17.22
CA ARG A 61 -12.38 -28.96 -18.14
C ARG A 61 -12.59 -28.52 -19.59
N ASP A 62 -13.84 -28.46 -20.06
CA ASP A 62 -14.19 -28.10 -21.45
C ASP A 62 -14.36 -26.57 -21.60
N GLN A 63 -13.86 -25.79 -20.62
CA GLN A 63 -14.02 -24.34 -20.51
C GLN A 63 -15.47 -23.85 -20.51
N LYS A 64 -16.41 -24.70 -20.08
CA LYS A 64 -17.80 -24.33 -19.87
C LYS A 64 -18.01 -23.92 -18.42
N ARG A 65 -18.84 -22.89 -18.22
CA ARG A 65 -19.21 -22.45 -16.87
C ARG A 65 -19.91 -23.57 -16.12
N VAL A 66 -19.55 -23.76 -14.86
CA VAL A 66 -20.16 -24.74 -13.97
C VAL A 66 -21.00 -24.01 -12.92
N SER A 67 -22.13 -24.59 -12.54
CA SER A 67 -22.91 -24.08 -11.41
C SER A 67 -22.18 -24.41 -10.11
N MET A 68 -22.01 -23.39 -9.29
CA MET A 68 -21.35 -23.42 -7.98
C MET A 68 -22.34 -23.03 -6.86
N THR A 69 -23.63 -23.29 -7.08
CA THR A 69 -24.72 -22.81 -6.19
C THR A 69 -24.59 -23.34 -4.76
N ASP A 70 -24.18 -24.60 -4.59
CA ASP A 70 -23.99 -25.23 -3.27
C ASP A 70 -22.51 -25.28 -2.86
N HIS A 71 -21.69 -24.36 -3.38
CA HIS A 71 -20.25 -24.32 -3.12
C HIS A 71 -19.84 -23.00 -2.48
N THR A 72 -18.85 -23.06 -1.60
CA THR A 72 -18.13 -21.89 -1.11
C THR A 72 -16.71 -21.90 -1.66
N ALA A 73 -16.11 -20.73 -1.77
CA ALA A 73 -14.75 -20.60 -2.28
C ALA A 73 -13.96 -19.58 -1.47
N ASN A 74 -12.67 -19.84 -1.29
CA ASN A 74 -11.73 -18.93 -0.65
C ASN A 74 -10.51 -18.73 -1.57
N ILE A 75 -10.02 -17.50 -1.64
CA ILE A 75 -8.71 -17.19 -2.19
C ILE A 75 -7.68 -17.15 -1.07
N VAL A 76 -6.55 -17.81 -1.29
CA VAL A 76 -5.40 -17.79 -0.38
C VAL A 76 -4.23 -17.17 -1.11
N ILE A 77 -3.68 -16.09 -0.58
CA ILE A 77 -2.50 -15.40 -1.10
C ILE A 77 -1.31 -15.77 -0.24
N LEU A 78 -0.21 -16.15 -0.88
CA LEU A 78 1.01 -16.66 -0.28
C LEU A 78 2.19 -15.79 -0.73
N ASP A 79 3.05 -15.43 0.22
CA ASP A 79 4.36 -14.88 -0.10
C ASP A 79 5.29 -16.03 -0.48
N LYS A 80 5.74 -16.06 -1.73
CA LYS A 80 6.59 -17.13 -2.27
C LYS A 80 7.98 -17.14 -1.63
N GLU A 81 8.48 -15.99 -1.19
CA GLU A 81 9.83 -15.88 -0.62
C GLU A 81 9.88 -16.42 0.81
N ASN A 82 8.84 -16.11 1.59
CA ASN A 82 8.75 -16.48 3.00
C ASN A 82 7.92 -17.76 3.23
N ASN A 83 7.20 -18.25 2.22
CA ASN A 83 6.32 -19.42 2.26
C ASN A 83 5.24 -19.34 3.37
N VAL A 84 4.74 -18.13 3.62
CA VAL A 84 3.68 -17.86 4.61
C VAL A 84 2.40 -17.45 3.87
N ALA A 85 1.26 -18.00 4.31
CA ALA A 85 -0.05 -17.55 3.86
C ALA A 85 -0.30 -16.15 4.41
N PHE A 86 -0.36 -15.17 3.51
CA PHE A 86 -0.53 -13.76 3.84
C PHE A 86 -2.00 -13.41 4.09
N LEU A 87 -2.89 -13.89 3.22
CA LEU A 87 -4.31 -13.58 3.31
C LEU A 87 -5.13 -14.78 2.87
N GLU A 88 -6.11 -15.18 3.68
CA GLU A 88 -7.17 -16.09 3.28
C GLU A 88 -8.50 -15.34 3.33
N ARG A 89 -9.24 -15.34 2.21
CA ARG A 89 -10.47 -14.57 2.06
C ARG A 89 -11.56 -15.34 1.37
N SER A 90 -12.75 -15.29 1.95
CA SER A 90 -13.94 -15.85 1.34
C SER A 90 -14.39 -15.05 0.13
N LEU A 91 -14.74 -15.75 -0.94
CA LEU A 91 -15.28 -15.17 -2.15
C LEU A 91 -16.78 -14.96 -2.01
N THR A 92 -17.24 -13.79 -2.42
CA THR A 92 -18.66 -13.45 -2.43
C THR A 92 -19.33 -14.06 -3.68
N PRO A 93 -20.43 -14.82 -3.53
CA PRO A 93 -21.18 -15.35 -4.66
C PRO A 93 -21.92 -14.23 -5.40
N ILE A 94 -21.52 -13.92 -6.64
CA ILE A 94 -22.18 -12.90 -7.48
C ILE A 94 -23.22 -13.53 -8.42
N ASP A 95 -22.84 -14.59 -9.13
CA ASP A 95 -23.75 -15.42 -9.92
C ASP A 95 -23.31 -16.88 -9.83
N PRO A 96 -23.66 -17.58 -8.73
CA PRO A 96 -23.25 -18.97 -8.50
C PRO A 96 -23.75 -19.94 -9.58
N ARG A 97 -24.92 -19.66 -10.19
CA ARG A 97 -25.47 -20.49 -11.26
C ARG A 97 -24.58 -20.51 -12.49
N ARG A 98 -23.78 -19.46 -12.67
CA ARG A 98 -22.77 -19.33 -13.74
C ARG A 98 -21.32 -19.45 -13.24
N GLY A 99 -21.14 -19.83 -11.98
CA GLY A 99 -19.81 -20.00 -11.37
C GLY A 99 -19.04 -18.70 -11.16
N ILE A 100 -19.72 -17.56 -10.99
CA ILE A 100 -19.06 -16.26 -10.83
C ILE A 100 -19.03 -15.85 -9.36
N PHE A 101 -17.81 -15.67 -8.84
CA PHE A 101 -17.53 -15.25 -7.47
C PHE A 101 -16.60 -14.03 -7.49
N GLU A 102 -16.57 -13.25 -6.42
CA GLU A 102 -15.75 -12.04 -6.32
C GLU A 102 -14.94 -12.03 -5.02
N ALA A 103 -13.64 -11.77 -5.13
CA ALA A 103 -12.76 -11.45 -4.01
C ALA A 103 -12.66 -9.93 -3.88
N LEU A 104 -12.90 -9.41 -2.68
CA LEU A 104 -12.50 -8.05 -2.33
C LEU A 104 -11.13 -8.12 -1.65
N ILE A 105 -10.09 -7.53 -2.21
CA ILE A 105 -8.85 -7.25 -1.47
C ILE A 105 -8.91 -5.79 -1.07
N SER A 106 -9.02 -5.51 0.23
CA SER A 106 -9.25 -4.15 0.71
C SER A 106 -7.96 -3.36 0.74
N GLU A 107 -8.07 -2.03 0.72
CA GLU A 107 -6.93 -1.14 0.93
C GLU A 107 -6.16 -1.47 2.22
N ALA A 108 -6.88 -1.77 3.31
CA ALA A 108 -6.28 -2.08 4.61
C ALA A 108 -5.41 -3.35 4.58
N ASP A 109 -5.75 -4.33 3.75
CA ASP A 109 -4.95 -5.55 3.59
C ASP A 109 -3.64 -5.28 2.87
N LEU A 110 -3.60 -4.25 2.02
CA LEU A 110 -2.45 -3.91 1.18
C LEU A 110 -1.51 -2.89 1.84
N LEU A 111 -1.90 -2.31 2.98
CA LEU A 111 -1.22 -1.17 3.60
C LEU A 111 0.25 -1.46 3.95
N ASN A 112 0.53 -2.67 4.47
CA ASN A 112 1.85 -3.07 4.95
C ASN A 112 2.54 -4.10 4.04
N LEU A 113 2.08 -4.24 2.80
CA LEU A 113 2.63 -5.19 1.85
C LEU A 113 3.59 -4.52 0.89
N ASP A 114 4.73 -5.17 0.64
CA ASP A 114 5.64 -4.77 -0.42
C ASP A 114 5.03 -4.97 -1.81
N SER A 115 5.39 -4.09 -2.74
CA SER A 115 5.04 -4.27 -4.16
C SER A 115 5.95 -5.33 -4.76
N LYS A 116 5.39 -6.52 -4.94
CA LYS A 116 6.06 -7.68 -5.51
C LYS A 116 5.05 -8.70 -6.04
N PHE A 117 5.56 -9.78 -6.60
CA PHE A 117 4.75 -10.92 -7.04
C PHE A 117 4.47 -11.88 -5.88
N PHE A 118 3.18 -12.13 -5.64
CA PHE A 118 2.66 -13.13 -4.74
C PHE A 118 2.10 -14.32 -5.53
N SER A 119 1.96 -15.46 -4.87
CA SER A 119 1.24 -16.61 -5.40
C SER A 119 -0.15 -16.65 -4.79
N TYR A 120 -1.17 -17.03 -5.55
CA TYR A 120 -2.50 -17.27 -4.99
C TYR A 120 -3.02 -18.66 -5.35
N GLY A 121 -3.80 -19.25 -4.45
CA GLY A 121 -4.53 -20.48 -4.67
C GLY A 121 -6.00 -20.33 -4.35
N LEU A 122 -6.82 -21.19 -4.92
CA LEU A 122 -8.27 -21.20 -4.70
C LEU A 122 -8.68 -22.50 -4.03
N LYS A 123 -9.35 -22.38 -2.89
CA LYS A 123 -9.98 -23.50 -2.18
C LYS A 123 -11.47 -23.47 -2.48
N VAL A 124 -12.02 -24.58 -2.93
CA VAL A 124 -13.45 -24.73 -3.20
C VAL A 124 -14.00 -25.84 -2.32
N THR A 125 -15.01 -25.52 -1.53
CA THR A 125 -15.71 -26.45 -0.65
C THR A 125 -17.08 -26.76 -1.24
N ASN A 126 -17.39 -28.04 -1.44
CA ASN A 126 -18.70 -28.47 -1.95
C ASN A 126 -19.75 -28.53 -0.82
N GLY A 127 -21.01 -28.79 -1.18
CA GLY A 127 -22.12 -28.91 -0.22
C GLY A 127 -22.05 -30.11 0.73
N GLU A 128 -21.01 -30.95 0.61
CA GLU A 128 -20.70 -32.07 1.51
C GLU A 128 -19.46 -31.77 2.37
N ASP A 129 -19.06 -30.50 2.48
CA ASP A 129 -17.90 -30.00 3.23
C ASP A 129 -16.53 -30.55 2.77
N ARG A 130 -16.45 -31.07 1.54
CA ARG A 130 -15.19 -31.52 0.94
C ARG A 130 -14.50 -30.36 0.24
N THR A 131 -13.28 -30.06 0.69
CA THR A 131 -12.45 -28.99 0.12
C THR A 131 -11.52 -29.54 -0.95
N THR A 132 -11.50 -28.90 -2.12
CA THR A 132 -10.60 -29.22 -3.25
C THR A 132 -9.92 -27.96 -3.78
N PRO A 133 -8.69 -28.04 -4.30
CA PRO A 133 -8.09 -26.91 -4.99
C PRO A 133 -8.80 -26.68 -6.33
N ALA A 134 -9.06 -25.41 -6.68
CA ALA A 134 -9.35 -25.03 -8.04
C ALA A 134 -8.04 -24.63 -8.74
N TYR A 135 -7.80 -25.19 -9.91
CA TYR A 135 -6.58 -24.98 -10.67
C TYR A 135 -6.65 -23.63 -11.38
N ALA A 136 -5.61 -22.82 -11.20
CA ALA A 136 -5.53 -21.45 -11.71
C ALA A 136 -4.53 -21.29 -12.87
N ASP A 137 -3.78 -22.34 -13.22
CA ASP A 137 -2.67 -22.29 -14.17
C ASP A 137 -2.74 -23.41 -15.23
N ASP A 138 -2.04 -23.22 -16.36
CA ASP A 138 -2.00 -24.11 -17.53
C ASP A 138 -1.21 -25.41 -17.31
N ASN A 139 -0.33 -25.43 -16.31
CA ASN A 139 0.51 -26.58 -15.96
C ASN A 139 -0.02 -27.38 -14.76
N TYR A 140 -1.33 -27.42 -14.53
CA TYR A 140 -1.97 -28.11 -13.40
C TYR A 140 -1.50 -27.61 -12.02
N SER A 141 -0.94 -26.40 -11.96
CA SER A 141 -0.56 -25.78 -10.71
C SER A 141 -1.78 -25.06 -10.10
N ALA A 142 -2.00 -25.27 -8.81
CA ALA A 142 -3.01 -24.50 -8.06
C ALA A 142 -2.54 -23.07 -7.74
N ASN A 143 -1.30 -22.72 -8.11
CA ASN A 143 -0.67 -21.44 -7.79
C ASN A 143 -0.74 -20.50 -9.00
N GLY A 144 -1.73 -19.60 -9.02
CA GLY A 144 -1.72 -18.45 -9.92
C GLY A 144 -0.80 -17.33 -9.42
N VAL A 145 -0.49 -16.36 -10.27
CA VAL A 145 0.37 -15.21 -9.93
C VAL A 145 -0.47 -13.97 -9.70
N LEU A 146 -0.23 -13.30 -8.57
CA LEU A 146 -0.81 -12.00 -8.21
C LEU A 146 0.32 -10.97 -8.07
N GLU A 147 0.19 -9.85 -8.76
CA GLU A 147 1.11 -8.72 -8.70
C GLU A 147 0.47 -7.62 -7.86
N ILE A 148 1.19 -7.16 -6.83
CA ILE A 148 0.83 -5.94 -6.10
C ILE A 148 1.62 -4.81 -6.74
N ASP A 149 0.92 -3.89 -7.39
CA ASP A 149 1.47 -2.70 -8.02
C ASP A 149 1.25 -1.49 -7.09
N GLU A 150 2.22 -0.58 -7.06
CA GLU A 150 2.18 0.60 -6.18
C GLU A 150 1.12 1.63 -6.60
N GLY A 151 0.50 1.44 -7.76
CA GLY A 151 -0.57 2.32 -8.22
C GLY A 151 -0.10 3.78 -8.37
N VAL A 152 -1.02 4.73 -8.25
CA VAL A 152 -0.76 6.17 -8.43
C VAL A 152 -0.58 6.91 -7.10
N TYR A 153 -0.60 6.18 -5.98
CA TYR A 153 -0.54 6.77 -4.65
C TYR A 153 0.91 6.89 -4.18
N PRO A 154 1.26 7.96 -3.45
CA PRO A 154 2.60 8.10 -2.92
C PRO A 154 2.88 6.95 -1.95
N THR A 155 4.04 6.31 -2.11
CA THR A 155 4.52 5.25 -1.22
C THR A 155 4.50 5.77 0.23
N PHE A 156 4.06 4.93 1.17
CA PHE A 156 4.20 5.24 2.58
C PHE A 156 5.69 5.36 2.89
N VAL A 157 6.11 6.54 3.32
CA VAL A 157 7.48 6.75 3.82
C VAL A 157 7.43 6.60 5.32
N ASP A 158 8.25 5.71 5.88
CA ASP A 158 8.38 5.54 7.31
C ASP A 158 8.81 6.85 7.98
N SER A 159 8.30 7.08 9.19
CA SER A 159 8.72 8.23 10.00
C SER A 159 10.18 8.08 10.39
N THR A 160 10.94 9.18 10.37
CA THR A 160 12.35 9.19 10.77
C THR A 160 12.45 9.47 12.26
N SER A 161 13.18 8.63 12.98
CA SER A 161 13.46 8.82 14.41
C SER A 161 14.76 9.60 14.61
N GLU A 162 14.74 10.59 15.50
CA GLU A 162 15.91 11.33 15.98
C GLU A 162 16.02 11.18 17.51
N THR A 163 17.15 10.64 17.96
CA THR A 163 17.39 10.26 19.37
C THR A 163 18.48 11.10 20.06
N PHE A 164 19.02 12.12 19.39
CA PHE A 164 20.00 13.08 19.91
C PHE A 164 21.27 12.42 20.49
N THR A 165 21.71 11.31 19.89
CA THR A 165 22.89 10.55 20.36
C THR A 165 24.21 11.33 20.24
N SER A 166 24.26 12.30 19.32
CA SER A 166 25.43 13.14 19.05
C SER A 166 25.46 14.46 19.83
N GLY A 167 24.43 14.74 20.64
CA GLY A 167 24.33 15.97 21.44
C GLY A 167 23.00 16.69 21.25
N ASP A 168 23.00 18.00 21.49
CA ASP A 168 21.79 18.84 21.50
C ASP A 168 21.29 19.21 20.09
N THR A 169 22.13 19.06 19.07
CA THR A 169 21.74 19.18 17.66
C THR A 169 21.57 17.79 17.06
N GLY A 170 20.34 17.47 16.66
CA GLY A 170 20.01 16.23 15.96
C GLY A 170 20.57 16.15 14.55
N SER A 171 20.44 14.99 13.94
CA SER A 171 20.89 14.68 12.59
C SER A 171 20.10 15.45 11.54
N ASN A 172 20.72 15.64 10.37
CA ASN A 172 20.05 16.27 9.24
C ASN A 172 19.14 15.24 8.55
N ILE A 173 17.82 15.47 8.60
CA ILE A 173 16.83 14.63 7.94
C ILE A 173 16.56 15.20 6.56
N SER A 174 17.01 14.50 5.52
CA SER A 174 16.80 14.92 4.13
C SER A 174 15.37 14.61 3.66
N ILE A 175 14.72 15.58 3.05
CA ILE A 175 13.33 15.51 2.59
C ILE A 175 13.32 15.54 1.07
N LYS A 176 12.34 14.84 0.47
CA LYS A 176 12.10 14.87 -0.98
C LYS A 176 10.91 15.82 -1.26
N PRO A 177 11.13 17.12 -1.49
CA PRO A 177 10.06 18.12 -1.59
C PRO A 177 9.08 17.84 -2.76
N TYR A 178 9.50 17.06 -3.77
CA TYR A 178 8.69 16.73 -4.93
C TYR A 178 7.65 15.62 -4.68
N ILE A 179 7.77 14.86 -3.58
CA ILE A 179 6.85 13.76 -3.24
C ILE A 179 5.64 14.28 -2.43
N ASN A 180 5.82 15.30 -1.60
CA ASN A 180 4.77 15.81 -0.72
C ASN A 180 3.88 16.83 -1.46
N ARG A 181 2.86 16.33 -2.17
CA ARG A 181 1.84 17.14 -2.85
C ARG A 181 0.60 17.30 -1.98
N ASN A 182 0.42 18.48 -1.36
CA ASN A 182 -0.80 19.34 -1.43
C ASN A 182 -0.78 20.45 -0.36
N THR A 183 -0.14 20.23 0.80
CA THR A 183 -0.13 21.21 1.92
C THR A 183 1.24 21.40 2.59
N ALA A 184 2.26 20.63 2.19
CA ALA A 184 3.61 20.65 2.77
C ALA A 184 3.59 20.63 4.31
N GLN A 185 2.73 19.78 4.88
CA GLN A 185 2.50 19.68 6.32
C GLN A 185 3.42 18.63 6.93
N HIS A 186 4.07 19.02 8.01
CA HIS A 186 5.02 18.23 8.78
C HIS A 186 4.48 18.00 10.19
N THR A 187 4.74 16.81 10.73
CA THR A 187 4.39 16.44 12.10
C THR A 187 5.62 15.87 12.81
N ALA A 188 5.92 16.40 13.98
CA ALA A 188 6.95 15.90 14.88
C ALA A 188 6.30 15.48 16.20
N GLN A 189 6.37 14.19 16.51
CA GLN A 189 5.97 13.62 17.80
C GLN A 189 7.18 13.58 18.73
N ILE A 190 7.02 14.03 19.95
CA ILE A 190 8.10 14.25 20.92
C ILE A 190 7.84 13.35 22.12
N TYR A 191 8.87 12.59 22.48
CA TYR A 191 8.87 11.69 23.62
C TYR A 191 9.80 12.22 24.71
N PHE A 192 9.32 12.18 25.94
CA PHE A 192 10.07 12.54 27.13
C PHE A 192 10.29 11.29 27.97
N SER A 193 11.52 11.10 28.47
CA SER A 193 11.84 10.01 29.39
C SER A 193 12.01 10.47 30.84
N SER A 194 11.96 11.78 31.08
CA SER A 194 11.88 12.42 32.40
C SER A 194 11.38 13.86 32.26
N ALA A 195 10.98 14.50 33.36
CA ALA A 195 10.51 15.89 33.41
C ALA A 195 11.48 16.86 32.73
N PHE A 196 11.22 17.18 31.47
CA PHE A 196 12.10 17.98 30.63
C PHE A 196 11.81 19.47 30.81
N THR A 197 12.86 20.24 31.08
CA THR A 197 12.83 21.70 31.05
C THR A 197 13.89 22.17 30.07
N GLY A 198 13.46 22.88 29.03
CA GLY A 198 14.32 23.26 27.92
C GLY A 198 13.50 23.76 26.74
N THR A 199 14.17 24.03 25.62
CA THR A 199 13.51 24.46 24.37
C THR A 199 13.83 23.48 23.26
N LEU A 200 12.83 23.08 22.49
CA LEU A 200 13.02 22.36 21.22
C LEU A 200 12.76 23.34 20.07
N THR A 201 13.75 23.51 19.21
CA THR A 201 13.71 24.31 17.99
C THR A 201 13.75 23.39 16.78
N ILE A 202 12.77 23.56 15.89
CA ILE A 202 12.73 22.90 14.59
C ILE A 202 13.37 23.83 13.59
N GLN A 203 14.41 23.35 12.90
CA GLN A 203 15.10 24.11 11.88
C GLN A 203 14.93 23.46 10.51
N GLY A 204 14.73 24.27 9.48
CA GLY A 204 14.61 23.82 8.09
C GLY A 204 15.64 24.48 7.19
N SER A 205 16.00 23.78 6.12
CA SER A 205 16.78 24.32 5.02
C SER A 205 16.06 24.10 3.69
N ILE A 206 16.31 25.00 2.74
CA ILE A 206 15.86 24.89 1.34
C ILE A 206 17.02 24.59 0.38
N ASN A 207 18.25 24.54 0.89
CA ASN A 207 19.43 24.27 0.07
C ASN A 207 19.46 22.81 -0.39
N PRO A 208 19.99 22.51 -1.58
CA PRO A 208 20.02 21.15 -2.09
C PRO A 208 20.73 20.21 -1.09
N SER A 209 20.13 19.04 -0.86
CA SER A 209 20.48 18.11 0.23
C SER A 209 21.93 17.64 0.24
N ASN A 210 22.62 17.70 -0.90
CA ASN A 210 24.05 17.36 -1.04
C ASN A 210 25.03 18.47 -0.63
N SER A 211 24.53 19.66 -0.23
CA SER A 211 25.35 20.86 0.01
C SER A 211 25.05 21.55 1.34
N ILE A 212 24.27 20.93 2.23
CA ILE A 212 23.72 21.61 3.41
C ILE A 212 24.81 21.86 4.46
N GLN A 213 25.01 23.14 4.78
CA GLN A 213 25.87 23.60 5.87
C GLN A 213 25.04 24.01 7.09
N ASN A 214 25.68 24.08 8.26
CA ASN A 214 25.01 24.51 9.50
C ASN A 214 24.38 25.90 9.40
N ALA A 215 24.95 26.79 8.60
CA ALA A 215 24.46 28.15 8.37
C ALA A 215 23.22 28.21 7.46
N ASP A 216 22.88 27.11 6.79
CA ASP A 216 21.76 27.05 5.84
C ASP A 216 20.43 26.72 6.51
N PHE A 217 20.45 26.52 7.83
CA PHE A 217 19.28 26.20 8.64
C PHE A 217 18.69 27.46 9.26
N THR A 218 17.38 27.61 9.10
CA THR A 218 16.60 28.68 9.72
C THR A 218 15.61 28.10 10.72
N ASP A 219 15.38 28.82 11.82
CA ASP A 219 14.37 28.44 12.81
C ASP A 219 12.97 28.56 12.21
N ILE A 220 12.22 27.45 12.20
CA ILE A 220 10.82 27.41 11.77
C ILE A 220 9.92 27.70 12.95
N THR A 221 10.12 26.95 14.04
CA THR A 221 9.33 27.06 15.26
C THR A 221 10.14 26.60 16.45
N SER A 222 9.84 27.17 17.62
CA SER A 222 10.45 26.81 18.89
C SER A 222 9.36 26.60 19.93
N LYS A 223 9.49 25.54 20.73
CA LYS A 223 8.59 25.24 21.84
C LYS A 223 9.40 25.07 23.10
N THR A 224 9.04 25.84 24.13
CA THR A 224 9.66 25.75 25.46
C THR A 224 8.81 24.87 26.36
N TYR A 225 9.48 23.99 27.09
CA TYR A 225 8.89 23.04 28.03
C TYR A 225 9.34 23.36 29.45
N THR A 226 8.42 23.18 30.39
CA THR A 226 8.67 23.37 31.83
C THR A 226 8.20 22.12 32.55
N ALA A 227 9.14 21.31 33.05
CA ALA A 227 8.86 20.04 33.71
C ALA A 227 7.88 19.12 32.95
N GLN A 228 8.03 19.04 31.63
CA GLN A 228 7.14 18.24 30.77
C GLN A 228 7.47 16.75 30.88
N GLU A 229 6.46 15.93 31.18
CA GLU A 229 6.58 14.46 31.24
C GLU A 229 5.74 13.77 30.16
N ASP A 230 4.59 14.36 29.79
CA ASP A 230 3.69 13.79 28.78
C ASP A 230 4.23 14.01 27.36
N ASN A 231 4.03 13.02 26.50
CA ASN A 231 4.34 13.13 25.07
C ASN A 231 3.60 14.30 24.44
N ASP A 232 4.23 14.94 23.46
CA ASP A 232 3.72 16.14 22.82
C ASP A 232 3.93 16.07 21.30
N PHE A 233 3.24 16.93 20.55
CA PHE A 233 3.41 17.02 19.11
C PHE A 233 3.48 18.46 18.62
N ILE A 234 4.21 18.66 17.52
CA ILE A 234 4.33 19.93 16.82
C ILE A 234 4.01 19.70 15.34
N ASN A 235 3.04 20.47 14.83
CA ASN A 235 2.75 20.54 13.41
C ASN A 235 3.29 21.84 12.84
N PHE A 236 3.90 21.77 11.66
CA PHE A 236 4.39 22.95 10.94
C PHE A 236 4.23 22.75 9.43
N THR A 237 4.23 23.85 8.67
CA THR A 237 4.08 23.80 7.22
C THR A 237 5.27 24.47 6.54
N GLY A 238 5.67 23.95 5.39
CA GLY A 238 6.73 24.54 4.58
C GLY A 238 7.39 23.55 3.63
N VAL A 239 7.98 24.07 2.55
CA VAL A 239 8.73 23.24 1.60
C VAL A 239 10.20 23.33 1.96
N PHE A 240 10.75 22.22 2.48
CA PHE A 240 12.14 22.10 2.92
C PHE A 240 12.83 20.96 2.18
N SER A 241 14.12 21.09 1.96
CA SER A 241 15.00 20.04 1.46
C SER A 241 15.63 19.22 2.59
N ALA A 242 15.73 19.80 3.79
CA ALA A 242 16.07 19.09 5.02
C ALA A 242 15.49 19.76 6.26
N VAL A 243 15.24 18.97 7.29
CA VAL A 243 14.85 19.41 8.63
C VAL A 243 15.79 18.81 9.66
N ARG A 244 16.07 19.55 10.73
CA ARG A 244 16.74 19.03 11.92
C ARG A 244 16.08 19.56 13.18
N PHE A 245 16.30 18.84 14.27
CA PHE A 245 15.80 19.20 15.59
C PHE A 245 16.97 19.65 16.46
N VAL A 246 16.82 20.79 17.14
CA VAL A 246 17.82 21.30 18.08
C VAL A 246 17.13 21.47 19.42
N ARG A 247 17.65 20.81 20.46
CA ARG A 247 17.16 21.00 21.83
C ARG A 247 18.17 21.82 22.62
N ALA A 248 17.69 22.66 23.51
CA ALA A 248 18.48 23.35 24.53
C ALA A 248 17.98 22.86 25.89
N THR A 249 18.75 21.96 26.51
CA THR A 249 18.34 21.26 27.73
C THR A 249 18.81 22.02 28.97
N THR A 250 17.89 22.37 29.87
CA THR A 250 18.22 22.88 31.21
C THR A 250 18.23 21.74 32.23
N THR A 251 17.17 20.91 32.25
CA THR A 251 17.05 19.71 33.11
C THR A 251 16.18 18.64 32.44
N GLY A 252 16.33 17.38 32.83
CA GLY A 252 15.52 16.26 32.32
C GLY A 252 15.97 15.76 30.93
N THR A 253 15.13 14.94 30.28
CA THR A 253 15.49 14.26 29.04
C THR A 253 14.31 14.21 28.05
N LEU A 254 14.51 14.87 26.91
CA LEU A 254 13.74 14.62 25.70
C LEU A 254 14.41 13.45 24.97
N SER A 255 13.77 12.29 24.92
CA SER A 255 14.40 11.03 24.50
C SER A 255 14.41 10.83 22.99
N GLU A 256 13.32 11.21 22.31
CA GLU A 256 13.15 10.92 20.89
C GLU A 256 12.19 11.92 20.24
N VAL A 257 12.47 12.25 18.98
CA VAL A 257 11.53 12.90 18.07
C VAL A 257 11.26 11.97 16.90
N LEU A 258 10.00 11.58 16.74
CA LEU A 258 9.52 10.84 15.58
C LEU A 258 8.91 11.82 14.58
N TYR A 259 9.52 11.93 13.40
CA TYR A 259 9.22 12.96 12.43
C TYR A 259 8.64 12.39 11.12
N ARG A 260 7.58 13.04 10.63
CA ARG A 260 6.94 12.75 9.34
C ARG A 260 6.73 14.04 8.53
N PRO A 261 7.31 14.13 7.30
CA PRO A 261 7.15 15.28 6.41
C PRO A 261 5.90 15.25 5.53
#